data_AF-A0A7L3P7U1-F1
#
_entry.id   AF-A0A7L3P7U1-F1
#
_cell.length_a   1.000
_cell.length_b   1.000
_cell.length_c   1.000
_cell.angle_alpha   90.00
_cell.angle_beta   90.00
_cell.angle_gamma   90.00
#
_symmetry.space_group_name_H-M   'P 1'
#
loop_
_entity.id
_entity.type
_entity.pdbx_description
1 polymer ?
#
loop_
_entity_poly.entity_id
_entity_poly.type
_entity_poly.pdbx_seq_one_letter_code
_entity_poly.pdbx_strand_id
1 'polypeptide(L)'
;PPGAGSAPADPSAPPPRALGPPPAGPVGAAAPRAEARPCPELRECSVPADTVLAPLRAALDSCRPSVQKQVCNDIGRRLTVLEDAWAQGKLSAPVRKRMSLLVQELEQQHWDAADEIHRSLMVDHVNEVSQWMVGVKRLIAETRNLPENLPDTLPDTATDGSAESEPGPGEEQ
;
A
#
# COMPACT_ATOMS: atom_id res chain seq x y z
N PRO A 1 42.03 59.06 -15.98
CA PRO A 1 41.62 57.80 -15.32
C PRO A 1 42.67 56.72 -15.62
N PRO A 2 43.33 56.17 -14.59
CA PRO A 2 44.31 55.07 -14.68
C PRO A 2 43.56 53.73 -14.86
N GLY A 3 44.14 52.56 -15.11
CA GLY A 3 45.50 52.02 -15.19
C GLY A 3 45.30 50.51 -15.47
N ALA A 4 45.98 49.94 -16.47
CA ALA A 4 47.23 49.19 -16.30
C ALA A 4 47.10 47.94 -15.42
N GLY A 5 47.18 46.77 -16.08
CA GLY A 5 48.02 45.62 -15.70
C GLY A 5 47.74 44.88 -14.40
N SER A 6 47.74 43.54 -14.47
CA SER A 6 48.77 42.74 -13.79
C SER A 6 48.65 41.26 -14.18
N ALA A 7 49.80 40.68 -14.53
CA ALA A 7 50.04 39.24 -14.61
C ALA A 7 50.49 38.71 -13.22
N PRO A 8 51.38 37.71 -13.10
CA PRO A 8 51.10 36.33 -12.66
C PRO A 8 51.68 35.98 -11.26
N ALA A 9 51.40 34.74 -10.83
CA ALA A 9 52.11 33.91 -9.84
C ALA A 9 52.17 34.37 -8.36
N ASP A 10 51.81 33.46 -7.43
CA ASP A 10 52.78 32.89 -6.49
C ASP A 10 52.25 31.60 -5.82
N PRO A 11 53.09 30.56 -5.63
CA PRO A 11 52.84 29.39 -4.81
C PRO A 11 53.31 29.59 -3.37
N SER A 12 52.40 29.54 -2.39
CA SER A 12 52.78 29.61 -0.98
C SER A 12 52.26 28.41 -0.18
N ALA A 13 53.16 27.45 0.04
CA ALA A 13 53.05 26.43 1.07
C ALA A 13 53.40 27.01 2.46
N PRO A 14 52.87 26.41 3.54
CA PRO A 14 53.63 26.31 4.80
C PRO A 14 53.99 24.85 5.19
N PRO A 15 55.05 24.63 5.99
CA PRO A 15 55.71 23.33 6.23
C PRO A 15 55.15 22.57 7.48
N PRO A 16 55.67 21.38 7.83
CA PRO A 16 54.94 20.33 8.56
C PRO A 16 55.13 20.41 10.08
N ARG A 17 54.25 19.76 10.86
CA ARG A 17 54.66 18.88 11.96
C ARG A 17 53.54 18.05 12.61
N ALA A 18 53.96 16.83 12.88
CA ALA A 18 53.28 15.68 13.47
C ALA A 18 52.57 15.94 14.81
N LEU A 19 51.53 15.15 15.05
CA LEU A 19 51.03 14.60 16.32
C LEU A 19 49.86 13.66 15.92
N GLY A 20 50.11 12.44 15.48
CA GLY A 20 50.26 11.26 16.33
C GLY A 20 48.95 10.45 16.35
N PRO A 21 48.90 9.20 15.85
CA PRO A 21 47.69 8.38 15.94
C PRO A 21 47.44 7.92 17.39
N PRO A 22 46.19 7.92 17.89
CA PRO A 22 45.91 7.27 19.16
C PRO A 22 46.07 5.74 19.03
N PRO A 23 46.60 5.07 20.05
CA PRO A 23 47.01 3.67 20.01
C PRO A 23 45.82 2.70 19.96
N ALA A 24 46.06 1.60 19.25
CA ALA A 24 45.21 0.42 19.21
C ALA A 24 44.93 -0.12 20.63
N GLY A 25 43.64 -0.17 20.97
CA GLY A 25 43.13 -0.97 22.09
C GLY A 25 43.02 -2.45 21.70
N PRO A 26 43.10 -3.38 22.66
CA PRO A 26 43.60 -4.73 22.43
C PRO A 26 42.56 -5.69 21.87
N VAL A 27 43.12 -6.71 21.21
CA VAL A 27 42.49 -7.97 20.83
C VAL A 27 41.73 -8.59 22.01
N GLY A 28 40.45 -8.86 21.79
CA GLY A 28 39.61 -9.71 22.63
C GLY A 28 38.83 -10.64 21.70
N ALA A 29 39.44 -11.76 21.33
CA ALA A 29 38.77 -12.83 20.62
C ALA A 29 37.85 -13.60 21.60
N ALA A 30 36.55 -13.68 21.27
CA ALA A 30 35.72 -14.90 21.37
C ALA A 30 34.21 -14.59 21.20
N ALA A 31 33.67 -14.90 20.00
CA ALA A 31 32.30 -15.37 19.68
C ALA A 31 31.06 -14.51 20.09
N PRO A 32 29.87 -14.65 19.44
CA PRO A 32 29.45 -15.71 18.53
C PRO A 32 29.07 -15.25 17.12
N ARG A 33 29.05 -16.23 16.22
CA ARG A 33 28.33 -16.21 14.95
C ARG A 33 26.86 -15.89 15.23
N ALA A 34 26.44 -14.65 14.95
CA ALA A 34 25.04 -14.24 14.96
C ALA A 34 24.73 -13.61 13.59
N GLU A 35 23.73 -14.19 12.94
CA GLU A 35 23.14 -13.76 11.69
C GLU A 35 22.60 -12.32 11.76
N ALA A 36 22.36 -11.78 10.56
CA ALA A 36 21.63 -10.55 10.26
C ALA A 36 22.35 -9.22 10.49
N ARG A 37 22.69 -8.56 9.38
CA ARG A 37 21.78 -7.55 8.81
C ARG A 37 22.22 -7.18 7.38
N PRO A 38 21.37 -7.37 6.35
CA PRO A 38 21.56 -6.67 5.08
C PRO A 38 21.48 -5.17 5.34
N CYS A 39 22.44 -4.42 4.81
CA CYS A 39 22.43 -2.97 4.76
C CYS A 39 21.08 -2.46 4.22
N PRO A 40 20.38 -1.54 4.90
CA PRO A 40 19.36 -0.74 4.24
C PRO A 40 20.10 0.36 3.47
N GLU A 41 20.48 0.06 2.23
CA GLU A 41 20.84 1.08 1.26
C GLU A 41 19.58 1.94 1.04
N LEU A 42 19.59 3.10 1.67
CA LEU A 42 18.55 4.09 1.50
C LEU A 42 18.57 4.55 0.04
N ARG A 43 17.37 4.68 -0.53
CA ARG A 43 16.97 5.78 -1.43
C ARG A 43 16.85 5.46 -2.92
N GLU A 44 15.99 4.51 -3.22
CA GLU A 44 15.00 4.70 -4.27
C GLU A 44 13.63 4.55 -3.59
N CYS A 45 12.73 5.53 -3.67
CA CYS A 45 11.36 5.42 -3.14
C CYS A 45 10.52 4.43 -3.98
N SER A 46 11.02 3.22 -4.13
CA SER A 46 10.33 2.11 -4.75
C SER A 46 9.53 1.43 -3.65
N VAL A 47 8.21 1.61 -3.67
CA VAL A 47 7.30 0.84 -2.84
C VAL A 47 7.65 -0.65 -3.06
N PRO A 48 7.95 -1.43 -2.02
CA PRO A 48 8.19 -2.85 -2.18
C PRO A 48 6.88 -3.54 -2.55
N ALA A 49 6.96 -4.52 -3.45
CA ALA A 49 5.78 -5.27 -3.92
C ALA A 49 4.98 -5.88 -2.77
N ASP A 50 5.70 -6.30 -1.72
CA ASP A 50 5.13 -6.96 -0.54
C ASP A 50 4.13 -6.08 0.22
N THR A 51 4.40 -4.77 0.34
CA THR A 51 3.48 -3.80 0.99
C THR A 51 2.13 -3.69 0.28
N VAL A 52 2.07 -4.00 -1.01
CA VAL A 52 0.84 -3.97 -1.80
C VAL A 52 0.22 -5.36 -1.91
N LEU A 53 1.04 -6.38 -2.15
CA LEU A 53 0.58 -7.75 -2.40
C LEU A 53 0.12 -8.45 -1.11
N ALA A 54 0.77 -8.23 0.02
CA ALA A 54 0.39 -8.87 1.29
C ALA A 54 -1.05 -8.51 1.71
N PRO A 55 -1.45 -7.24 1.80
CA PRO A 55 -2.83 -6.86 2.15
C PRO A 55 -3.85 -7.27 1.08
N LEU A 56 -3.52 -7.26 -0.22
CA LEU A 56 -4.42 -7.79 -1.26
C LEU A 56 -4.67 -9.30 -1.10
N ARG A 57 -3.63 -10.07 -0.77
CA ARG A 57 -3.74 -11.51 -0.49
C ARG A 57 -4.53 -11.77 0.80
N ALA A 58 -4.31 -10.97 1.83
CA ALA A 58 -5.07 -11.05 3.07
C ALA A 58 -6.56 -10.78 2.83
N ALA A 59 -6.90 -9.70 2.10
CA ALA A 59 -8.26 -9.39 1.71
C ALA A 59 -8.92 -10.54 0.92
N LEU A 60 -8.19 -11.16 -0.01
CA LEU A 60 -8.68 -12.31 -0.75
C LEU A 60 -8.99 -13.51 0.15
N ASP A 61 -8.14 -13.81 1.12
CA ASP A 61 -8.37 -14.93 2.04
C ASP A 61 -9.56 -14.67 2.99
N SER A 62 -9.73 -13.42 3.43
CA SER A 62 -10.92 -12.97 4.18
C SER A 62 -12.20 -13.11 3.37
N CYS A 63 -12.15 -12.87 2.05
CA CYS A 63 -13.33 -13.04 1.19
C CYS A 63 -13.65 -14.51 0.94
N ARG A 64 -12.62 -15.37 0.87
CA ARG A 64 -12.68 -16.79 0.48
C ARG A 64 -13.83 -17.65 1.06
N PRO A 65 -14.26 -17.50 2.32
CA PRO A 65 -15.43 -18.22 2.85
C PRO A 65 -16.78 -17.73 2.31
N SER A 66 -16.89 -16.45 1.91
CA SER A 66 -18.14 -15.83 1.45
C SER A 66 -18.29 -15.83 -0.08
N VAL A 67 -17.18 -15.86 -0.82
CA VAL A 67 -17.18 -15.87 -2.30
C VAL A 67 -17.06 -17.25 -2.91
N GLN A 68 -17.57 -17.39 -4.14
CA GLN A 68 -17.33 -18.56 -4.95
C GLN A 68 -15.83 -18.81 -5.16
N LYS A 69 -15.42 -20.07 -4.98
CA LYS A 69 -14.05 -20.54 -5.20
C LYS A 69 -13.46 -20.13 -6.55
N GLN A 70 -14.30 -20.05 -7.59
CA GLN A 70 -13.88 -19.59 -8.92
C GLN A 70 -13.48 -18.12 -8.93
N VAL A 71 -14.21 -17.26 -8.22
CA VAL A 71 -13.90 -15.83 -8.10
C VAL A 71 -12.59 -15.65 -7.33
N CYS A 72 -12.41 -16.34 -6.21
CA CYS A 72 -11.13 -16.33 -5.48
C CYS A 72 -9.96 -16.84 -6.33
N ASN A 73 -10.15 -17.89 -7.14
CA ASN A 73 -9.09 -18.39 -8.00
C ASN A 73 -8.73 -17.41 -9.12
N ASP A 74 -9.74 -16.76 -9.72
CA ASP A 74 -9.53 -15.74 -10.75
C ASP A 74 -8.77 -14.54 -10.17
N ILE A 75 -9.21 -13.99 -9.03
CA ILE A 75 -8.52 -12.88 -8.36
C ILE A 75 -7.08 -13.30 -7.99
N GLY A 76 -6.89 -14.50 -7.46
CA GLY A 76 -5.56 -15.03 -7.14
C GLY A 76 -4.63 -15.09 -8.35
N ARG A 77 -5.12 -15.57 -9.51
CA ARG A 77 -4.35 -15.53 -10.77
C ARG A 77 -4.00 -14.11 -11.19
N ARG A 78 -4.94 -13.16 -11.04
CA ARG A 78 -4.71 -11.74 -11.37
C ARG A 78 -3.66 -11.11 -10.44
N LEU A 79 -3.65 -11.46 -9.15
CA LEU A 79 -2.61 -11.03 -8.22
C LEU A 79 -1.22 -11.59 -8.56
N THR A 80 -1.13 -12.84 -9.03
CA THR A 80 0.14 -13.38 -9.56
C THR A 80 0.63 -12.59 -10.76
N VAL A 81 -0.27 -12.19 -11.66
CA VAL A 81 0.09 -11.35 -12.82
C VAL A 81 0.57 -9.97 -12.40
N LEU A 82 -0.05 -9.38 -11.36
CA LEU A 82 0.43 -8.13 -10.75
C LEU A 82 1.84 -8.29 -10.17
N GLU A 83 2.10 -9.38 -9.43
CA GLU A 83 3.41 -9.68 -8.86
C GLU A 83 4.48 -9.85 -9.95
N ASP A 84 4.18 -10.57 -11.03
CA ASP A 84 5.07 -10.74 -12.17
C ASP A 84 5.37 -9.39 -12.86
N ALA A 85 4.35 -8.57 -13.11
CA ALA A 85 4.54 -7.23 -13.68
C ALA A 85 5.38 -6.32 -12.77
N TRP A 86 5.24 -6.45 -11.44
CA TRP A 86 6.04 -5.71 -10.46
C TRP A 86 7.48 -6.19 -10.43
N ALA A 87 7.71 -7.50 -10.39
CA ALA A 87 9.04 -8.11 -10.38
C ALA A 87 9.82 -7.83 -11.68
N GLN A 88 9.12 -7.82 -12.80
CA GLN A 88 9.68 -7.46 -14.11
C GLN A 88 9.92 -5.94 -14.25
N GLY A 89 9.51 -5.12 -13.28
CA GLY A 89 9.64 -3.67 -13.35
C GLY A 89 8.79 -3.01 -14.44
N LYS A 90 7.78 -3.71 -14.95
CA LYS A 90 6.84 -3.20 -15.96
C LYS A 90 5.89 -2.14 -15.41
N LEU A 91 5.82 -2.00 -14.09
CA LEU A 91 5.00 -1.02 -13.40
C LEU A 91 5.76 0.29 -13.19
N SER A 92 5.24 1.34 -13.80
CA SER A 92 5.73 2.70 -13.63
C SER A 92 5.70 3.14 -12.16
N ALA A 93 6.65 3.98 -11.73
CA ALA A 93 6.69 4.55 -10.39
C ALA A 93 5.35 5.18 -9.91
N PRO A 94 4.62 5.97 -10.74
CA PRO A 94 3.30 6.46 -10.37
C PRO A 94 2.28 5.35 -10.12
N VAL A 95 2.33 4.25 -10.88
CA VAL A 95 1.42 3.10 -10.69
C VAL A 95 1.70 2.42 -9.35
N ARG A 96 2.96 2.17 -9.02
CA ARG A 96 3.36 1.57 -7.73
C ARG A 96 2.91 2.41 -6.54
N LYS A 97 3.08 3.73 -6.62
CA LYS A 97 2.64 4.67 -5.58
C LYS A 97 1.12 4.68 -5.42
N ARG A 98 0.37 4.80 -6.52
CA ARG A 98 -1.10 4.78 -6.50
C ARG A 98 -1.65 3.44 -6.02
N MET A 99 -1.00 2.32 -6.35
CA MET A 99 -1.41 1.01 -5.88
C MET A 99 -1.25 0.86 -4.36
N SER A 100 -0.24 1.50 -3.78
CA SER A 100 -0.08 1.58 -2.32
C SER A 100 -1.24 2.32 -1.66
N LEU A 101 -1.68 3.43 -2.26
CA LEU A 101 -2.83 4.19 -1.79
C LEU A 101 -4.12 3.37 -1.94
N LEU A 102 -4.32 2.68 -3.07
CA LEU A 102 -5.49 1.83 -3.30
C LEU A 102 -5.61 0.76 -2.22
N VAL A 103 -4.51 0.12 -1.88
CA VAL A 103 -4.45 -0.89 -0.82
C VAL A 103 -4.75 -0.27 0.56
N GLN A 104 -4.22 0.92 0.83
CA GLN A 104 -4.50 1.62 2.08
C GLN A 104 -5.99 1.98 2.22
N GLU A 105 -6.64 2.41 1.14
CA GLU A 105 -8.09 2.63 1.12
C GLU A 105 -8.88 1.32 1.23
N LEU A 106 -8.38 0.21 0.67
CA LEU A 106 -8.97 -1.12 0.81
C LEU A 106 -8.99 -1.57 2.28
N GLU A 107 -7.90 -1.35 3.02
CA GLU A 107 -7.80 -1.67 4.45
C GLU A 107 -8.72 -0.81 5.32
N GLN A 108 -8.93 0.45 4.93
CA GLN A 108 -9.87 1.38 5.58
C GLN A 108 -11.32 1.13 5.16
N GLN A 109 -11.59 0.15 4.31
CA GLN A 109 -12.91 -0.13 3.72
C GLN A 109 -13.50 1.07 2.94
N HIS A 110 -12.64 1.97 2.46
CA HIS A 110 -13.02 3.13 1.65
C HIS A 110 -13.13 2.75 0.17
N TRP A 111 -14.19 2.03 -0.18
CA TRP A 111 -14.39 1.51 -1.54
C TRP A 111 -14.52 2.61 -2.60
N ASP A 112 -15.13 3.76 -2.26
CA ASP A 112 -15.26 4.90 -3.18
C ASP A 112 -13.92 5.56 -3.52
N ALA A 113 -13.05 5.75 -2.51
CA ALA A 113 -11.71 6.29 -2.73
C ALA A 113 -10.84 5.31 -3.55
N ALA A 114 -10.98 4.01 -3.30
CA ALA A 114 -10.33 2.98 -4.10
C ALA A 114 -10.80 3.01 -5.58
N ASP A 115 -12.10 3.25 -5.87
CA ASP A 115 -12.60 3.38 -7.24
C ASP A 115 -12.09 4.65 -7.93
N GLU A 116 -11.90 5.75 -7.20
CA GLU A 116 -11.31 6.97 -7.73
C GLU A 116 -9.85 6.76 -8.17
N ILE A 117 -9.05 6.09 -7.32
CA ILE A 117 -7.66 5.73 -7.65
C ILE A 117 -7.64 4.78 -8.86
N HIS A 118 -8.57 3.83 -8.91
CA HIS A 118 -8.76 2.94 -10.05
C HIS A 118 -9.08 3.69 -11.35
N ARG A 119 -10.00 4.66 -11.33
CA ARG A 119 -10.30 5.51 -12.51
C ARG A 119 -9.08 6.29 -12.96
N SER A 120 -8.33 6.90 -12.04
CA SER A 120 -7.10 7.60 -12.37
C SER A 120 -6.06 6.67 -13.02
N LEU A 121 -5.91 5.45 -12.51
CA LEU A 121 -5.02 4.44 -13.10
C LEU A 121 -5.49 3.97 -14.49
N MET A 122 -6.80 3.80 -14.69
CA MET A 122 -7.40 3.45 -15.98
C MET A 122 -7.26 4.57 -17.02
N VAL A 123 -7.15 5.84 -16.62
CA VAL A 123 -6.96 6.96 -17.56
C VAL A 123 -5.49 7.10 -17.95
N ASP A 124 -4.58 7.05 -16.97
CA ASP A 124 -3.17 7.36 -17.22
C ASP A 124 -2.35 6.14 -17.69
N HIS A 125 -2.63 4.93 -17.18
CA HIS A 125 -1.74 3.75 -17.33
C HIS A 125 -2.50 2.45 -17.62
N VAL A 126 -3.60 2.51 -18.39
CA VAL A 126 -4.47 1.36 -18.68
C VAL A 126 -3.74 0.12 -19.21
N ASN A 127 -2.71 0.31 -20.03
CA ASN A 127 -1.97 -0.78 -20.66
C ASN A 127 -1.22 -1.65 -19.64
N GLU A 128 -0.79 -1.06 -18.52
CA GLU A 128 -0.08 -1.77 -17.45
C GLU A 128 -1.05 -2.39 -16.44
N VAL A 129 -2.14 -1.68 -16.12
CA VAL A 129 -3.04 -2.07 -15.02
C VAL A 129 -4.21 -2.95 -15.46
N SER A 130 -4.73 -2.81 -16.69
CA SER A 130 -5.96 -3.49 -17.15
C SER A 130 -5.94 -5.01 -17.01
N GLN A 131 -4.75 -5.63 -17.13
CA GLN A 131 -4.59 -7.08 -17.12
C GLN A 131 -4.94 -7.73 -15.77
N TRP A 132 -4.72 -7.03 -14.66
CA TRP A 132 -4.96 -7.52 -13.28
C TRP A 132 -5.97 -6.66 -12.52
N MET A 133 -6.20 -5.42 -12.93
CA MET A 133 -7.12 -4.47 -12.28
C MET A 133 -8.56 -4.98 -12.25
N VAL A 134 -9.00 -5.78 -13.24
CA VAL A 134 -10.33 -6.41 -13.20
C VAL A 134 -10.51 -7.36 -12.02
N GLY A 135 -9.43 -8.03 -11.59
CA GLY A 135 -9.41 -8.86 -10.39
C GLY A 135 -9.47 -8.01 -9.11
N VAL A 136 -8.75 -6.89 -9.09
CA VAL A 136 -8.78 -5.94 -7.95
C VAL A 136 -10.15 -5.27 -7.81
N LYS A 137 -10.76 -4.84 -8.91
CA LYS A 137 -12.12 -4.26 -8.90
C LYS A 137 -13.15 -5.27 -8.40
N ARG A 138 -12.99 -6.53 -8.78
CA ARG A 138 -13.84 -7.61 -8.27
C ARG A 138 -13.57 -7.86 -6.79
N LEU A 139 -12.31 -7.90 -6.37
CA LEU A 139 -11.94 -8.00 -4.95
C LEU A 139 -12.63 -6.91 -4.12
N ILE A 140 -12.58 -5.64 -4.55
CA ILE A 140 -13.26 -4.50 -3.91
C ILE A 140 -14.77 -4.72 -3.80
N ALA A 141 -15.41 -5.21 -4.87
CA ALA A 141 -16.85 -5.48 -4.86
C ALA A 141 -17.22 -6.63 -3.91
N GLU A 142 -16.39 -7.67 -3.84
CA GLU A 142 -16.61 -8.82 -2.96
C GLU A 142 -16.31 -8.48 -1.49
N THR A 143 -15.29 -7.67 -1.19
CA THR A 143 -15.03 -7.15 0.17
C THR A 143 -16.13 -6.21 0.63
N ARG A 144 -16.71 -5.39 -0.26
CA ARG A 144 -17.90 -4.57 0.04
C ARG A 144 -19.15 -5.42 0.32
N ASN A 145 -19.26 -6.57 -0.34
CA ASN A 145 -20.40 -7.48 -0.19
C ASN A 145 -20.22 -8.49 0.95
N LEU A 146 -19.05 -8.51 1.60
CA LEU A 146 -18.92 -9.22 2.85
C LEU A 146 -19.89 -8.56 3.84
N PRO A 147 -20.80 -9.32 4.46
CA PRO A 147 -21.52 -8.81 5.60
C PRO A 147 -20.45 -8.52 6.65
N GLU A 148 -20.16 -7.24 6.86
CA GLU A 148 -19.33 -6.77 7.96
C GLU A 148 -19.92 -7.45 9.20
N ASN A 149 -19.18 -8.43 9.76
CA ASN A 149 -19.63 -9.15 10.93
C ASN A 149 -19.63 -8.12 12.05
N LEU A 150 -20.76 -7.45 12.23
CA LEU A 150 -21.10 -6.68 13.41
C LEU A 150 -21.33 -7.70 14.53
N PRO A 151 -20.45 -7.81 15.55
CA PRO A 151 -20.85 -8.38 16.81
C PRO A 151 -21.80 -7.40 17.53
N ASP A 152 -23.10 -7.70 17.43
CA ASP A 152 -24.12 -7.69 18.48
C ASP A 152 -23.94 -6.76 19.71
N THR A 153 -24.85 -5.78 19.88
CA THR A 153 -25.72 -5.54 21.07
C THR A 153 -26.54 -4.27 20.81
N LEU A 154 -27.89 -4.25 20.78
CA LEU A 154 -28.84 -4.74 21.79
C LEU A 154 -30.16 -5.26 21.19
N PRO A 155 -30.72 -6.34 21.75
CA PRO A 155 -32.16 -6.58 21.85
C PRO A 155 -32.67 -6.06 23.22
N ASP A 156 -33.39 -4.95 23.26
CA ASP A 156 -34.17 -4.51 24.43
C ASP A 156 -35.05 -3.33 23.97
N THR A 157 -36.35 -3.21 24.18
CA THR A 157 -37.42 -3.98 24.82
C THR A 157 -38.72 -3.30 24.37
N ALA A 158 -39.83 -4.00 24.52
CA ALA A 158 -41.18 -3.47 24.45
C ALA A 158 -41.34 -2.02 24.97
N THR A 159 -41.92 -1.16 24.13
CA THR A 159 -42.88 -0.14 24.55
C THR A 159 -43.98 -0.20 23.50
N ASP A 160 -45.02 -1.00 23.73
CA ASP A 160 -46.26 -0.54 24.37
C ASP A 160 -46.56 0.92 24.00
N GLY A 161 -47.45 1.06 23.02
CA GLY A 161 -47.93 2.30 22.46
C GLY A 161 -49.36 2.05 21.98
N SER A 162 -50.24 1.85 22.95
CA SER A 162 -51.67 2.14 22.98
C SER A 162 -52.40 2.28 21.64
N ALA A 163 -53.35 1.35 21.46
CA ALA A 163 -54.75 1.63 21.21
C ALA A 163 -55.09 2.95 20.50
N GLU A 164 -55.48 2.85 19.24
CA GLU A 164 -56.69 3.55 18.80
C GLU A 164 -57.51 2.62 17.91
N SER A 165 -58.59 2.11 18.49
CA SER A 165 -59.74 1.56 17.78
C SER A 165 -60.42 2.70 17.02
N GLU A 166 -60.71 2.52 15.73
CA GLU A 166 -62.10 2.63 15.22
C GLU A 166 -62.21 2.37 13.70
N PRO A 167 -63.42 2.00 13.24
CA PRO A 167 -63.67 1.11 12.11
C PRO A 167 -64.24 1.84 10.88
N GLY A 168 -64.47 1.09 9.78
CA GLY A 168 -65.39 1.54 8.73
C GLY A 168 -65.22 0.80 7.41
N PRO A 169 -66.17 -0.07 7.02
CA PRO A 169 -66.02 -1.02 5.91
C PRO A 169 -66.35 -0.41 4.54
N GLY A 170 -66.01 -1.17 3.51
CA GLY A 170 -66.25 -0.83 2.11
C GLY A 170 -67.71 -0.57 1.77
N GLU A 171 -67.86 0.30 0.78
CA GLU A 171 -69.12 0.57 0.10
C GLU A 171 -68.92 0.14 -1.35
N GLU A 172 -69.60 -0.96 -1.68
CA GLU A 172 -69.75 -1.55 -2.99
C GLU A 172 -71.05 -1.00 -3.60
N GLN A 173 -70.95 -0.28 -4.73
CA GLN A 173 -71.90 -0.28 -5.86
C GLN A 173 -71.43 0.65 -7.00
#